data_AF-A0A9N9FWA6-F1
#
_entry.id   AF-A0A9N9FWA6-F1
#
_cell.length_a   1.000
_cell.length_b   1.000
_cell.length_c   1.000
_cell.angle_alpha   90.00
_cell.angle_beta   90.00
_cell.angle_gamma   90.00
#
_symmetry.space_group_name_H-M   'P 1'
#
loop_
_entity.id
_entity.type
_entity.pdbx_description
1 polymer ?
#
loop_
_entity_poly.entity_id
_entity_poly.type
_entity_poly.pdbx_seq_one_letter_code
_entity_poly.pdbx_strand_id
1 'polypeptide(L)'
;MGPFAYSPNHLWKVINQRDFGLLKSIGGLIAIIEGLRTDCTNGLNANEESKPLAPKFRDEFPNVSGYENILDEYPDSEINFMDNIPFSDRIRAFGKNVLPEDKTKSFLDFIYENVTIKIQWIKGIAIIIAILIVVLVGSLSDWHQEKQFRRLNAKKEDRKVKIIRDVGDIVQLELADGILISGYNIHCDQI
;
A
#
# COMPACT_ATOMS: atom_id res chain seq x y z
N MET A 1 -9.28 -34.90 -5.11
CA MET A 1 -9.03 -34.82 -3.65
C MET A 1 -7.62 -35.30 -3.36
N GLY A 2 -6.97 -34.77 -2.32
CA GLY A 2 -5.59 -35.14 -1.95
C GLY A 2 -5.51 -36.49 -1.22
N PRO A 3 -4.30 -37.01 -0.94
CA PRO A 3 -4.08 -38.34 -0.35
C PRO A 3 -4.43 -38.46 1.14
N PHE A 4 -5.04 -37.43 1.72
CA PHE A 4 -5.30 -37.32 3.16
C PHE A 4 -6.78 -37.36 3.47
N ALA A 5 -7.12 -37.84 4.67
CA ALA A 5 -8.50 -37.94 5.14
C ALA A 5 -9.18 -36.56 5.35
N TYR A 6 -8.39 -35.49 5.50
CA TYR A 6 -8.89 -34.13 5.74
C TYR A 6 -8.42 -33.14 4.68
N SER A 7 -9.34 -32.30 4.21
CA SER A 7 -9.06 -31.15 3.34
C SER A 7 -8.41 -30.00 4.14
N PRO A 8 -7.54 -29.17 3.51
CA PRO A 8 -7.02 -27.95 4.12
C PRO A 8 -8.11 -27.03 4.69
N ASN A 9 -9.28 -26.97 4.05
CA ASN A 9 -10.41 -26.16 4.51
C ASN A 9 -11.01 -26.69 5.83
N HIS A 10 -11.03 -28.01 6.03
CA HIS A 10 -11.50 -28.63 7.27
C HIS A 10 -10.56 -28.30 8.42
N LEU A 11 -9.25 -28.46 8.21
CA LEU A 11 -8.22 -28.16 9.22
C LEU A 11 -8.16 -26.65 9.53
N TRP A 12 -8.28 -25.81 8.51
CA TRP A 12 -8.35 -24.35 8.69
C TRP A 12 -9.51 -23.94 9.58
N LYS A 13 -10.69 -24.55 9.39
CA LYS A 13 -11.87 -24.28 10.21
C LYS A 13 -11.63 -24.64 11.69
N VAL A 14 -11.04 -25.80 11.96
CA VAL A 14 -10.68 -26.25 13.32
C VAL A 14 -9.73 -25.24 13.98
N ILE A 15 -8.68 -24.82 13.25
CA ILE A 15 -7.61 -23.95 13.78
C ILE A 15 -8.12 -22.53 14.02
N ASN A 16 -8.81 -21.94 13.03
CA ASN A 16 -9.22 -20.54 13.07
C ASN A 16 -10.33 -20.31 14.11
N GLN A 17 -11.25 -21.27 14.28
CA GLN A 17 -12.38 -21.13 15.20
C GLN A 17 -12.08 -21.63 16.62
N ARG A 18 -10.90 -22.25 16.86
CA ARG A 18 -10.55 -22.95 18.10
C ARG A 18 -11.69 -23.84 18.62
N ASP A 19 -12.38 -24.52 17.69
CA ASP A 19 -13.55 -25.32 18.01
C ASP A 19 -13.11 -26.70 18.52
N PHE A 20 -12.97 -26.81 19.84
CA PHE A 20 -12.65 -28.07 20.52
C PHE A 20 -13.75 -29.11 20.41
N GLY A 21 -15.00 -28.70 20.14
CA GLY A 21 -16.12 -29.60 19.90
C GLY A 21 -15.96 -30.33 18.57
N LEU A 22 -15.63 -29.59 17.52
CA LEU A 22 -15.33 -30.15 16.20
C LEU A 22 -14.05 -30.99 16.21
N LEU A 23 -13.02 -30.58 16.96
CA LEU A 23 -11.82 -31.41 17.16
C LEU A 23 -12.16 -32.73 17.85
N LYS A 24 -13.07 -32.73 18.83
CA LYS A 24 -13.50 -33.94 19.52
C LYS A 24 -14.36 -34.84 18.62
N SER A 25 -15.21 -34.26 17.76
CA SER A 25 -16.08 -35.02 16.86
C SER A 25 -15.31 -35.73 15.74
N ILE A 26 -14.21 -35.16 15.27
CA ILE A 26 -13.32 -35.82 14.29
C ILE A 26 -12.39 -36.87 14.91
N GLY A 27 -12.53 -37.19 16.21
CA GLY A 27 -11.70 -38.19 16.89
C GLY A 27 -10.46 -37.63 17.61
N GLY A 28 -10.37 -36.31 17.77
CA GLY A 28 -9.29 -35.64 18.48
C GLY A 28 -7.98 -35.58 17.70
N LEU A 29 -6.89 -35.28 18.41
CA LEU A 29 -5.57 -35.13 17.81
C LEU A 29 -5.06 -36.44 17.18
N ILE A 30 -5.40 -37.58 17.78
CA ILE A 30 -4.98 -38.91 17.31
C ILE A 30 -5.55 -39.19 15.91
N ALA A 31 -6.82 -38.83 15.68
CA ALA A 31 -7.45 -38.99 14.38
C ALA A 31 -6.89 -38.03 13.31
N ILE A 32 -6.40 -36.86 13.71
CA ILE A 32 -5.66 -35.95 12.80
C ILE A 32 -4.32 -36.57 12.40
N ILE A 33 -3.57 -37.09 13.38
CA ILE A 33 -2.27 -37.77 13.17
C ILE A 33 -2.46 -38.95 12.19
N GLU A 34 -3.49 -39.76 12.42
CA GLU A 34 -3.84 -40.88 11.56
C GLU A 34 -4.30 -40.42 10.16
N GLY A 35 -5.17 -39.41 10.06
CA GLY A 35 -5.67 -38.90 8.79
C GLY A 35 -4.66 -38.11 7.95
N LEU A 36 -3.61 -37.58 8.59
CA LEU A 36 -2.43 -36.99 7.94
C LEU A 36 -1.31 -38.01 7.69
N ARG A 37 -1.54 -39.27 8.06
CA ARG A 37 -0.63 -40.40 7.83
C ARG A 37 0.77 -40.10 8.35
N THR A 38 0.83 -39.54 9.55
CA THR A 38 2.07 -39.12 10.20
C THR A 38 2.17 -39.88 11.51
N ASP A 39 3.34 -40.39 11.86
CA ASP A 39 3.55 -41.00 13.18
C ASP A 39 4.15 -39.96 14.13
N CYS A 40 3.60 -39.87 15.34
CA CYS A 40 4.10 -38.99 16.38
C CYS A 40 5.47 -39.42 16.95
N THR A 41 5.82 -40.71 16.82
CA THR A 41 7.08 -41.24 17.33
C THR A 41 8.15 -41.37 16.26
N ASN A 42 7.79 -41.89 15.08
CA ASN A 42 8.75 -42.19 14.01
C ASN A 42 8.71 -41.18 12.84
N GLY A 43 7.81 -40.20 12.89
CA GLY A 43 7.67 -39.22 11.82
C GLY A 43 7.01 -39.81 10.58
N LEU A 44 7.54 -39.45 9.40
CA LEU A 44 6.95 -39.81 8.11
C LEU A 44 7.52 -41.13 7.58
N ASN A 45 6.67 -42.09 7.24
CA ASN A 45 7.13 -43.35 6.67
C ASN A 45 7.34 -43.22 5.15
N ALA A 46 8.49 -43.69 4.64
CA ALA A 46 8.78 -43.66 3.20
C ALA A 46 7.82 -44.54 2.37
N ASN A 47 7.26 -45.59 3.00
CA ASN A 47 6.43 -46.61 2.37
C ASN A 47 4.94 -46.33 2.64
N GLU A 48 4.46 -45.20 2.13
CA GLU A 48 3.08 -44.75 2.31
C GLU A 48 2.12 -45.62 1.46
N GLU A 49 1.19 -46.37 2.07
CA GLU A 49 0.19 -47.18 1.36
C GLU A 49 -0.69 -46.32 0.42
N SER A 50 -0.93 -46.70 -0.83
CA SER A 50 -1.68 -45.86 -1.79
C SER A 50 -3.18 -45.73 -1.53
N LYS A 51 -3.71 -46.36 -0.47
CA LYS A 51 -5.15 -46.39 -0.19
C LYS A 51 -5.60 -45.10 0.52
N PRO A 52 -6.65 -44.41 0.01
CA PRO A 52 -7.22 -43.25 0.71
C PRO A 52 -7.82 -43.68 2.05
N LEU A 53 -7.44 -43.00 3.13
CA LEU A 53 -8.08 -43.18 4.44
C LEU A 53 -9.38 -42.38 4.47
N ALA A 54 -10.49 -43.06 4.78
CA ALA A 54 -11.73 -42.37 5.12
C ALA A 54 -11.56 -41.62 6.46
N PRO A 55 -12.14 -40.43 6.62
CA PRO A 55 -12.15 -39.73 7.89
C PRO A 55 -12.87 -40.59 8.94
N LYS A 56 -12.17 -40.93 10.02
CA LYS A 56 -12.76 -41.66 11.16
C LYS A 56 -13.52 -40.68 12.04
N PHE A 57 -14.79 -40.43 11.71
CA PHE A 57 -15.69 -39.75 12.65
C PHE A 57 -16.02 -40.71 13.79
N ARG A 58 -15.93 -40.24 15.04
CA ARG A 58 -16.37 -41.05 16.18
C ARG A 58 -17.89 -41.00 16.20
N ASP A 59 -18.55 -42.17 16.20
CA ASP A 59 -20.01 -42.38 16.08
C ASP A 59 -20.90 -41.70 17.16
N GLU A 60 -20.37 -40.77 17.95
CA GLU A 60 -21.05 -40.16 19.10
C GLU A 60 -21.86 -38.89 18.75
N PHE A 61 -21.81 -38.40 17.49
CA PHE A 61 -22.57 -37.22 17.06
C PHE A 61 -23.26 -37.46 15.70
N PRO A 62 -24.55 -37.86 15.69
CA PRO A 62 -25.30 -37.99 14.45
C PRO A 62 -25.63 -36.57 13.94
N ASN A 63 -25.38 -36.33 12.65
CA ASN A 63 -25.76 -35.13 11.88
C ASN A 63 -24.82 -33.91 11.97
N VAL A 64 -23.53 -34.07 11.65
CA VAL A 64 -22.79 -32.94 11.07
C VAL A 64 -23.05 -32.94 9.56
N SER A 65 -24.14 -32.27 9.17
CA SER A 65 -24.51 -32.07 7.76
C SER A 65 -23.34 -31.45 6.99
N GLY A 66 -22.83 -32.15 5.97
CA GLY A 66 -21.79 -31.63 5.07
C GLY A 66 -20.68 -32.59 4.66
N TYR A 67 -20.60 -33.80 5.23
CA TYR A 67 -19.58 -34.80 4.87
C TYR A 67 -20.09 -35.96 3.99
N GLU A 68 -21.38 -35.99 3.66
CA GLU A 68 -22.02 -37.11 2.95
C GLU A 68 -21.64 -37.23 1.47
N ASN A 69 -21.02 -36.20 0.87
CA ASN A 69 -20.63 -36.19 -0.55
C ASN A 69 -19.10 -36.32 -0.76
N ILE A 70 -18.35 -36.90 0.20
CA ILE A 70 -16.89 -37.06 0.13
C ILE A 70 -16.49 -38.55 0.04
N LEU A 71 -17.42 -39.42 -0.30
CA LEU A 71 -17.13 -40.80 -0.69
C LEU A 71 -17.13 -40.90 -2.22
N ASP A 72 -16.35 -40.04 -2.88
CA ASP A 72 -16.05 -40.26 -4.30
C ASP A 72 -15.16 -41.51 -4.39
N GLU A 73 -15.69 -42.49 -5.11
CA GLU A 73 -15.03 -43.74 -5.46
C GLU A 73 -13.65 -43.44 -6.07
N TYR A 74 -12.60 -43.85 -5.36
CA TYR A 74 -11.23 -43.72 -5.86
C TYR A 74 -11.09 -44.67 -7.04
N PRO A 75 -10.76 -44.20 -8.25
CA PRO A 75 -10.54 -45.11 -9.36
C PRO A 75 -9.38 -46.04 -8.98
N ASP A 76 -9.63 -47.34 -9.00
CA ASP A 76 -8.65 -48.38 -8.73
C ASP A 76 -7.43 -48.15 -9.64
N SER A 77 -6.39 -47.51 -9.11
CA SER A 77 -5.16 -47.29 -9.86
C SER A 77 -4.36 -48.57 -9.84
N GLU A 78 -4.34 -49.27 -10.98
CA GLU A 78 -3.40 -50.35 -11.27
C GLU A 78 -1.99 -49.92 -10.85
N ILE A 79 -1.38 -50.73 -9.97
CA ILE A 79 -0.05 -50.52 -9.38
C ILE A 79 0.96 -50.47 -10.52
N ASN A 80 1.43 -49.28 -10.88
CA ASN A 80 2.53 -49.15 -11.81
C ASN A 80 3.83 -49.44 -11.04
N PHE A 81 4.65 -50.35 -11.55
CA PHE A 81 5.91 -50.85 -10.97
C PHE A 81 6.98 -49.75 -10.68
N MET A 82 6.67 -48.48 -10.91
CA MET A 82 7.48 -47.30 -10.59
C MET A 82 7.16 -46.64 -9.24
N ASP A 83 6.20 -47.16 -8.46
CA ASP A 83 5.71 -46.56 -7.19
C ASP A 83 6.68 -46.68 -5.98
N ASN A 84 7.95 -47.06 -6.19
CA ASN A 84 8.96 -47.15 -5.12
C ASN A 84 9.64 -45.81 -4.78
N ILE A 85 9.05 -44.67 -5.16
CA ILE A 85 9.55 -43.36 -4.77
C ILE A 85 8.94 -43.01 -3.40
N PRO A 86 9.75 -42.76 -2.35
CA PRO A 86 9.24 -42.33 -1.06
C PRO A 86 8.32 -41.12 -1.20
N PHE A 87 7.16 -41.16 -0.55
CA PHE A 87 6.17 -40.06 -0.55
C PHE A 87 5.61 -39.68 -1.94
N SER A 88 5.55 -40.64 -2.87
CA SER A 88 5.05 -40.42 -4.25
C SER A 88 3.69 -39.68 -4.27
N ASP A 89 2.75 -40.08 -3.42
CA ASP A 89 1.42 -39.47 -3.35
C ASP A 89 1.45 -38.00 -2.91
N ARG A 90 2.31 -37.65 -1.95
CA ARG A 90 2.47 -36.27 -1.46
C ARG A 90 3.14 -35.40 -2.50
N ILE A 91 4.17 -35.91 -3.15
CA ILE A 91 4.88 -35.20 -4.23
C ILE A 91 3.92 -34.97 -5.41
N ARG A 92 3.06 -35.95 -5.73
CA ARG A 92 2.03 -35.81 -6.78
C ARG A 92 1.00 -34.74 -6.43
N ALA A 93 0.56 -34.68 -5.17
CA ALA A 93 -0.49 -33.75 -4.75
C ALA A 93 0.00 -32.32 -4.48
N PHE A 94 1.22 -32.16 -3.93
CA PHE A 94 1.75 -30.87 -3.46
C PHE A 94 2.98 -30.39 -4.22
N GLY A 95 3.52 -31.21 -5.12
CA GLY A 95 4.80 -30.95 -5.77
C GLY A 95 5.98 -31.24 -4.85
N LYS A 96 7.19 -31.04 -5.37
CA LYS A 96 8.43 -31.16 -4.57
C LYS A 96 8.63 -29.86 -3.77
N ASN A 97 8.96 -29.97 -2.49
CA ASN A 97 9.32 -28.82 -1.65
C ASN A 97 10.76 -28.34 -1.96
N VAL A 98 10.98 -27.93 -3.20
CA VAL A 98 12.25 -27.36 -3.67
C VAL A 98 12.02 -25.87 -3.86
N LEU A 99 12.85 -25.06 -3.21
CA LEU A 99 12.80 -23.60 -3.37
C LEU A 99 12.99 -23.27 -4.86
N PRO A 100 12.21 -22.34 -5.42
CA PRO A 100 12.41 -21.90 -6.79
C PRO A 100 13.82 -21.36 -6.95
N GLU A 101 14.45 -21.62 -8.09
CA GLU A 101 15.77 -21.05 -8.39
C GLU A 101 15.69 -19.52 -8.43
N ASP A 102 16.72 -18.85 -7.92
CA ASP A 102 16.83 -17.39 -8.03
C ASP A 102 16.86 -17.00 -9.51
N LYS A 103 15.94 -16.10 -9.90
CA LYS A 103 15.87 -15.62 -11.29
C LYS A 103 17.17 -14.91 -11.64
N THR A 104 18.05 -15.56 -12.39
CA THR A 104 19.21 -14.90 -12.99
C THR A 104 18.67 -13.85 -13.98
N LYS A 105 18.85 -12.56 -13.68
CA LYS A 105 18.38 -11.48 -14.57
C LYS A 105 18.93 -11.70 -15.98
N SER A 106 18.08 -11.67 -16.98
CA SER A 106 18.50 -11.81 -18.39
C SER A 106 19.38 -10.62 -18.77
N PHE A 107 20.34 -10.83 -19.67
CA PHE A 107 21.18 -9.74 -20.20
C PHE A 107 20.33 -8.57 -20.73
N LEU A 108 19.17 -8.88 -21.34
CA LEU A 108 18.23 -7.87 -21.82
C LEU A 108 17.61 -7.04 -20.68
N ASP A 109 17.28 -7.68 -19.56
CA ASP A 109 16.75 -6.97 -18.38
C ASP A 109 17.80 -6.03 -17.80
N PHE A 110 19.07 -6.44 -17.77
CA PHE A 110 20.17 -5.58 -17.34
C PHE A 110 20.32 -4.36 -18.25
N ILE A 111 20.29 -4.54 -19.58
CA ILE A 111 20.40 -3.41 -20.52
C ILE A 111 19.21 -2.46 -20.38
N TYR A 112 18.00 -2.99 -20.25
CA TYR A 112 16.80 -2.18 -20.05
C TYR A 112 16.87 -1.36 -18.75
N GLU A 113 17.25 -1.98 -17.64
CA GLU A 113 17.41 -1.33 -16.34
C GLU A 113 18.43 -0.18 -16.43
N ASN A 114 19.59 -0.40 -17.07
CA ASN A 114 20.60 0.64 -17.29
C ASN A 114 20.12 1.81 -18.16
N VAL A 115 19.32 1.56 -19.19
CA VAL A 115 18.72 2.62 -20.02
C VAL A 115 17.75 3.47 -19.19
N THR A 116 16.93 2.85 -18.35
CA THR A 116 15.99 3.59 -17.50
C THR A 116 16.70 4.45 -16.44
N ILE A 117 17.79 3.95 -15.85
CA ILE A 117 18.60 4.69 -14.87
C ILE A 117 19.14 5.99 -15.49
N LYS A 118 19.60 5.94 -16.75
CA LYS A 118 20.05 7.13 -17.48
C LYS A 118 18.94 8.15 -17.74
N ILE A 119 17.66 7.78 -17.71
CA ILE A 119 16.56 8.73 -17.88
C ILE A 119 16.11 9.28 -16.52
N GLN A 120 16.27 8.52 -15.44
CA GLN A 120 15.83 8.92 -14.10
C GLN A 120 16.63 10.13 -13.55
N TRP A 121 17.96 10.17 -13.71
CA TRP A 121 18.75 11.32 -13.22
C TRP A 121 18.42 12.63 -13.96
N ILE A 122 18.11 12.55 -15.26
CA ILE A 122 17.74 13.69 -16.10
C ILE A 122 16.42 14.30 -15.64
N LYS A 123 15.45 13.46 -15.25
CA LYS A 123 14.17 13.93 -14.66
C LYS A 123 14.40 14.76 -13.41
N GLY A 124 15.36 14.38 -12.56
CA GLY A 124 15.71 15.15 -11.35
C GLY A 124 16.32 16.51 -11.69
N ILE A 125 17.27 16.55 -12.63
CA ILE A 125 17.93 17.80 -13.06
C ILE A 125 16.92 18.77 -13.71
N ALA A 126 15.96 18.26 -14.47
CA ALA A 126 14.93 19.09 -15.10
C ALA A 126 14.12 19.92 -14.09
N ILE A 127 13.77 19.33 -12.93
CA ILE A 127 13.03 20.02 -11.87
C ILE A 127 13.88 21.14 -11.25
N ILE A 128 15.17 20.87 -10.99
CA ILE A 128 16.09 21.85 -10.42
C ILE A 128 16.22 23.06 -11.36
N ILE A 129 16.42 22.82 -12.66
CA ILE A 129 16.51 23.88 -13.67
C ILE A 129 15.21 24.69 -13.73
N ALA A 130 14.04 24.03 -13.72
CA ALA A 130 12.76 24.71 -13.74
C ALA A 130 12.58 25.65 -12.53
N ILE A 131 12.91 25.19 -11.32
CA ILE A 131 12.84 26.01 -10.10
C ILE A 131 13.80 27.21 -10.20
N LEU A 132 15.03 26.98 -10.68
CA LEU A 132 16.03 28.04 -10.85
C LEU A 132 15.53 29.17 -11.76
N ILE A 133 14.95 28.80 -12.91
CA ILE A 133 14.39 29.78 -13.85
C ILE A 133 13.24 30.55 -13.21
N VAL A 134 12.33 29.87 -12.51
CA VAL A 134 11.18 30.51 -11.84
C VAL A 134 11.64 31.51 -10.78
N VAL A 135 12.63 31.16 -9.96
CA VAL A 135 13.15 32.05 -8.91
C VAL A 135 13.91 33.24 -9.51
N LEU A 136 14.68 33.01 -10.59
CA LEU A 136 15.37 34.09 -11.30
C LEU A 136 14.38 35.07 -11.94
N VAL A 137 13.38 34.56 -12.66
CA VAL A 137 12.34 35.40 -13.28
C VAL A 137 11.52 36.13 -12.22
N GLY A 138 11.18 35.44 -11.12
CA GLY A 138 10.48 36.05 -9.97
C GLY A 138 11.27 37.20 -9.37
N SER A 139 12.51 36.95 -8.95
CA SER A 139 13.37 37.99 -8.34
C SER A 139 13.69 39.16 -9.29
N LEU A 140 13.89 38.91 -10.59
CA LEU A 140 14.07 39.96 -11.58
C LEU A 140 12.80 40.78 -11.77
N SER A 141 11.63 40.13 -11.84
CA SER A 141 10.33 40.79 -11.94
C SER A 141 10.06 41.67 -10.71
N ASP A 142 10.30 41.13 -9.51
CA ASP A 142 10.13 41.86 -8.25
C ASP A 142 11.02 43.11 -8.20
N TRP A 143 12.28 42.98 -8.61
CA TRP A 143 13.20 44.12 -8.69
C TRP A 143 12.73 45.18 -9.69
N HIS A 144 12.19 44.76 -10.84
CA HIS A 144 11.62 45.67 -11.82
C HIS A 144 10.41 46.43 -11.27
N GLN A 145 9.53 45.74 -10.56
CA GLN A 145 8.32 46.33 -9.97
C GLN A 145 8.66 47.32 -8.85
N GLU A 146 9.61 46.98 -7.99
CA GLU A 146 10.08 47.87 -6.91
C GLU A 146 10.73 49.14 -7.46
N LYS A 147 11.46 49.05 -8.58
CA LYS A 147 12.07 50.21 -9.23
C LYS A 147 11.02 51.17 -9.80
N GLN A 148 9.89 50.66 -10.30
CA GLN A 148 8.77 51.51 -10.74
C GLN A 148 8.05 52.14 -9.55
N PHE A 149 7.86 51.39 -8.46
CA PHE A 149 7.27 51.93 -7.24
C PHE A 149 8.11 53.04 -6.61
N ARG A 150 9.45 52.89 -6.56
CA ARG A 150 10.35 53.95 -6.11
C ARG A 150 10.22 55.22 -6.95
N ARG A 151 10.09 55.09 -8.27
CA ARG A 151 9.88 56.24 -9.17
C ARG A 151 8.53 56.92 -8.94
N LEU A 152 7.48 56.15 -8.63
CA LEU A 152 6.17 56.70 -8.31
C LEU A 152 6.14 57.35 -6.91
N ASN A 153 6.79 56.77 -5.92
CA ASN A 153 6.88 57.34 -4.56
C ASN A 153 7.72 58.60 -4.52
N ALA A 154 8.83 58.67 -5.28
CA ALA A 154 9.63 59.89 -5.40
C ALA A 154 8.82 61.09 -5.94
N LYS A 155 7.77 60.84 -6.73
CA LYS A 155 6.83 61.88 -7.19
C LYS A 155 5.69 62.16 -6.19
N LYS A 156 5.40 61.22 -5.28
CA LYS A 156 4.37 61.39 -4.24
C LYS A 156 4.90 62.10 -2.99
N GLU A 157 6.19 62.00 -2.68
CA GLU A 157 6.84 62.72 -1.57
C GLU A 157 6.91 64.24 -1.77
N ASP A 158 6.70 64.73 -2.98
CA ASP A 158 6.84 66.17 -3.30
C ASP A 158 5.57 67.01 -3.04
N ARG A 159 4.61 66.48 -2.27
CA ARG A 159 3.47 67.28 -1.81
C ARG A 159 3.92 68.29 -0.76
N LYS A 160 4.28 69.50 -1.21
CA LYS A 160 4.57 70.66 -0.37
C LYS A 160 3.31 71.06 0.41
N VAL A 161 3.28 70.70 1.68
CA VAL A 161 2.23 71.13 2.61
C VAL A 161 2.45 72.62 2.93
N LYS A 162 1.48 73.47 2.62
CA LYS A 162 1.51 74.90 2.96
C LYS A 162 1.15 75.04 4.44
N ILE A 163 2.16 75.33 5.28
CA ILE A 163 1.99 75.54 6.71
C ILE A 163 1.69 77.02 6.97
N ILE A 164 0.59 77.33 7.66
CA ILE A 164 0.33 78.67 8.19
C ILE A 164 0.82 78.64 9.64
N ARG A 165 1.93 79.33 9.94
CA ARG A 165 2.43 79.44 11.32
C ARG A 165 1.94 80.73 11.93
N ASP A 166 0.86 80.65 12.70
CA ASP A 166 0.52 81.66 13.71
C ASP A 166 -0.05 80.95 14.96
N VAL A 167 0.80 80.84 15.99
CA VAL A 167 0.58 80.44 17.40
C VAL A 167 -0.30 79.21 17.72
N GLY A 168 -0.53 78.31 16.77
CA GLY A 168 -1.08 76.97 17.02
C GLY A 168 -1.04 76.14 15.73
N ASP A 169 -0.13 75.17 15.64
CA ASP A 169 0.14 74.43 14.40
C ASP A 169 -1.09 73.67 13.90
N ILE A 170 -1.74 74.17 12.84
CA ILE A 170 -2.77 73.45 12.08
C ILE A 170 -2.18 73.16 10.69
N VAL A 171 -1.97 71.88 10.41
CA VAL A 171 -1.39 71.37 9.16
C VAL A 171 -2.53 71.06 8.18
N GLN A 172 -2.60 71.78 7.05
CA GLN A 172 -3.57 71.49 6.00
C GLN A 172 -3.04 70.39 5.08
N LEU A 173 -3.42 69.13 5.36
CA LEU A 173 -3.16 67.97 4.50
C LEU A 173 -4.26 67.84 3.44
N GLU A 174 -3.86 67.65 2.17
CA GLU A 174 -4.77 67.14 1.15
C GLU A 174 -5.10 65.67 1.47
N LEU A 175 -6.27 65.48 2.09
CA LEU A 175 -7.10 64.27 2.14
C LEU A 175 -6.33 62.94 2.12
N ALA A 176 -5.68 62.66 3.25
CA ALA A 176 -5.66 61.34 3.85
C ALA A 176 -6.08 61.54 5.32
N ASP A 177 -7.32 61.16 5.65
CA ASP A 177 -7.94 61.17 6.99
C ASP A 177 -7.62 62.36 7.91
N GLY A 178 -7.88 63.58 7.42
CA GLY A 178 -7.88 64.78 8.26
C GLY A 178 -9.26 65.07 8.85
N ILE A 179 -9.33 65.38 10.15
CA ILE A 179 -10.55 65.90 10.78
C ILE A 179 -10.74 67.38 10.37
N LEU A 180 -11.94 67.73 9.87
CA LEU A 180 -12.27 69.09 9.46
C LEU A 180 -12.53 69.96 10.69
N ILE A 181 -11.69 70.97 10.92
CA ILE A 181 -11.79 71.84 12.10
C ILE A 181 -12.74 73.04 11.85
N SER A 182 -12.84 73.57 10.62
CA SER A 182 -13.87 74.53 10.20
C SER A 182 -13.88 74.73 8.67
N GLY A 183 -15.05 74.88 8.05
CA GLY A 183 -15.21 75.19 6.62
C GLY A 183 -16.68 75.46 6.25
N TYR A 184 -16.94 76.29 5.25
CA TYR A 184 -18.29 76.64 4.80
C TYR A 184 -18.48 76.32 3.30
N ASN A 185 -19.56 75.59 3.00
CA ASN A 185 -19.99 75.15 1.66
C ASN A 185 -19.04 74.20 0.91
N ILE A 186 -18.75 73.04 1.51
CA ILE A 186 -17.97 71.97 0.87
C ILE A 186 -18.95 70.93 0.31
N HIS A 187 -18.91 70.69 -1.00
CA HIS A 187 -19.61 69.57 -1.63
C HIS A 187 -18.60 68.46 -1.89
N CYS A 188 -18.83 67.29 -1.31
CA CYS A 188 -18.06 66.08 -1.57
C CYS A 188 -18.83 65.23 -2.57
N ASP A 189 -18.33 65.14 -3.81
CA ASP A 189 -18.83 64.11 -4.73
C ASP A 189 -18.13 62.80 -4.40
N GLN A 190 -18.94 61.87 -3.94
CA GLN A 190 -18.55 60.53 -3.55
C GLN A 190 -18.48 59.69 -4.84
N ILE A 191 -17.29 59.20 -5.17
CA ILE A 191 -17.08 58.19 -6.21
C ILE A 191 -17.16 56.80 -5.57
#